data_AF-A0A959H4G3-F1
#
_entry.id   AF-A0A959H4G3-F1
#
_cell.length_a   1.000
_cell.length_b   1.000
_cell.length_c   1.000
_cell.angle_alpha   90.00
_cell.angle_beta   90.00
_cell.angle_gamma   90.00
#
_symmetry.space_group_name_H-M   'P 1'
#
loop_
_entity.id
_entity.type
_entity.pdbx_description
1 polymer ?
#
loop_
_entity_poly.entity_id
_entity_poly.type
_entity_poly.pdbx_seq_one_letter_code
_entity_poly.pdbx_strand_id
1 'polypeptide(L)'
;MKINCLSMVFFLAACFLMTTCQKDDVGASLSDYNGKAALRLNCDPCEADFIFGPQTLERSAGKPVNIVRVFDMGEEADVCLTVTNDRVASARIMIDEEEVFSPNDFNQNVPTLQVTTFLGAGTHQVAVMMNGQPGGTVTLTLRGCISEPPPPLLCSEVAANDCVGKGWYIVAVYPDEGTLYCTADGRSEANNCDTYSFYNIYMWKDGAPEHFCPEDGTFEYSTRAGGIYAGHNPCICGDNLFSGLTWDMRGCIPD
;
A
#
# COMPACT_ATOMS: atom_id res chain seq x y z
N MET A 1 13.72 -0.52 -50.45
CA MET A 1 12.59 -1.40 -50.11
C MET A 1 11.44 -0.50 -49.69
N LYS A 2 10.43 -0.29 -50.55
CA LYS A 2 9.28 0.58 -50.32
C LYS A 2 8.08 -0.30 -50.02
N ILE A 3 7.45 -0.12 -48.87
CA ILE A 3 6.18 -0.75 -48.54
C ILE A 3 5.12 0.36 -48.50
N ASN A 4 4.20 0.30 -49.45
CA ASN A 4 2.96 1.06 -49.45
C ASN A 4 1.96 0.34 -48.52
N CYS A 5 1.30 1.07 -47.62
CA CYS A 5 0.11 0.56 -46.93
C CYS A 5 -1.14 1.23 -47.50
N LEU A 6 -2.00 0.37 -48.03
CA LEU A 6 -3.29 0.65 -48.65
C LEU A 6 -4.35 0.85 -47.55
N SER A 7 -5.26 1.80 -47.76
CA SER A 7 -6.47 1.99 -46.96
C SER A 7 -7.52 0.89 -47.22
N MET A 8 -8.23 0.43 -46.19
CA MET A 8 -9.55 -0.20 -46.34
C MET A 8 -10.47 0.01 -45.12
N VAL A 9 -11.35 1.00 -45.29
CA VAL A 9 -12.76 1.20 -44.90
C VAL A 9 -13.51 0.14 -44.04
N PHE A 10 -14.07 0.65 -42.92
CA PHE A 10 -15.35 0.41 -42.21
C PHE A 10 -15.84 -1.00 -41.79
N PHE A 11 -16.12 -1.14 -40.47
CA PHE A 11 -17.36 -1.73 -39.95
C PHE A 11 -17.77 -1.10 -38.60
N LEU A 12 -19.10 -0.99 -38.41
CA LEU A 12 -19.83 -0.33 -37.32
C LEU A 12 -19.87 -1.14 -36.00
N ALA A 13 -20.09 -0.37 -34.92
CA ALA A 13 -20.89 -0.68 -33.72
C ALA A 13 -20.35 -1.64 -32.65
N ALA A 14 -19.88 -1.05 -31.54
CA ALA A 14 -20.46 -1.21 -30.20
C ALA A 14 -19.66 -0.34 -29.22
N CYS A 15 -20.22 0.81 -28.83
CA CYS A 15 -19.65 1.67 -27.79
C CYS A 15 -20.04 1.07 -26.43
N PHE A 16 -19.23 0.13 -25.95
CA PHE A 16 -19.25 -0.29 -24.55
C PHE A 16 -18.22 0.60 -23.84
N LEU A 17 -18.69 1.68 -23.21
CA LEU A 17 -17.90 2.46 -22.27
C LEU A 17 -17.62 1.58 -21.04
N MET A 18 -16.58 0.75 -21.12
CA MET A 18 -15.87 0.35 -19.93
C MET A 18 -15.01 1.54 -19.53
N THR A 19 -15.52 2.32 -18.57
CA THR A 19 -14.67 3.22 -17.79
C THR A 19 -13.75 2.33 -16.96
N THR A 20 -12.61 1.94 -17.54
CA THR A 20 -11.52 1.35 -16.78
C THR A 20 -11.01 2.43 -15.85
N CYS A 21 -11.07 2.18 -14.54
CA CYS A 21 -10.34 2.97 -13.55
C CYS A 21 -8.86 2.88 -13.96
N GLN A 22 -8.34 3.93 -14.58
CA GLN A 22 -6.96 4.04 -14.98
C GLN A 22 -6.18 4.13 -13.66
N LYS A 23 -5.57 3.02 -13.26
CA LYS A 23 -4.63 2.99 -12.16
C LYS A 23 -3.43 3.79 -12.65
N ASP A 24 -3.42 5.09 -12.36
CA ASP A 24 -2.26 5.92 -12.61
C ASP A 24 -1.14 5.34 -11.75
N ASP A 25 -0.27 4.55 -12.37
CA ASP A 25 1.00 4.13 -11.81
C ASP A 25 1.82 5.40 -11.58
N VAL A 26 1.64 6.00 -10.40
CA VAL A 26 2.49 7.07 -9.91
C VAL A 26 3.85 6.40 -9.70
N GLY A 27 4.70 6.47 -10.72
CA GLY A 27 6.08 6.06 -10.64
C GLY A 27 6.75 6.86 -9.53
N ALA A 28 6.79 6.27 -8.34
CA ALA A 28 7.48 6.84 -7.20
C ALA A 28 8.97 6.87 -7.57
N SER A 29 9.44 8.06 -7.95
CA SER A 29 10.86 8.33 -8.12
C SER A 29 11.55 8.07 -6.78
N LEU A 30 12.61 7.27 -6.80
CA LEU A 30 13.45 6.96 -5.63
C LEU A 30 14.06 8.23 -4.98
N SER A 31 13.91 9.41 -5.57
CA SER A 31 14.32 10.70 -5.00
C SER A 31 13.47 11.19 -3.81
N ASP A 32 12.29 10.63 -3.56
CA ASP A 32 11.30 11.22 -2.64
C ASP A 32 11.28 10.58 -1.23
N TYR A 33 12.22 9.67 -0.94
CA TYR A 33 12.27 8.87 0.30
C TYR A 33 12.72 9.61 1.59
N ASN A 34 12.72 10.94 1.63
CA ASN A 34 13.22 11.72 2.78
C ASN A 34 12.15 12.44 3.62
N GLY A 35 10.87 12.09 3.49
CA GLY A 35 9.81 12.79 4.24
C GLY A 35 8.73 11.85 4.75
N LYS A 36 8.61 11.77 6.08
CA LYS A 36 7.52 11.17 6.86
C LYS A 36 6.15 11.88 6.65
N ALA A 37 5.82 12.26 5.43
CA ALA A 37 4.46 12.65 5.10
C ALA A 37 3.67 11.36 4.93
N ALA A 38 2.80 11.04 5.88
CA ALA A 38 1.79 10.02 5.67
C ALA A 38 1.09 10.37 4.36
N LEU A 39 1.26 9.50 3.35
CA LEU A 39 0.50 9.56 2.11
C LEU A 39 -0.97 9.47 2.52
N ARG A 40 -1.63 10.63 2.66
CA ARG A 40 -3.09 10.66 2.74
C ARG A 40 -3.55 10.13 1.40
N LEU A 41 -4.08 8.90 1.40
CA LEU A 41 -4.66 8.32 0.20
C LEU A 41 -5.69 9.32 -0.34
N ASN A 42 -5.51 9.72 -1.59
CA ASN A 42 -6.49 10.54 -2.30
C ASN A 42 -7.64 9.64 -2.78
N CYS A 43 -8.32 8.97 -1.86
CA CYS A 43 -9.56 8.27 -2.15
C CYS A 43 -10.76 9.04 -1.61
N ASP A 44 -11.89 8.89 -2.28
CA ASP A 44 -13.18 9.34 -1.79
C ASP A 44 -13.75 8.25 -0.87
N PRO A 45 -13.91 8.50 0.44
CA PRO A 45 -14.39 7.49 1.36
C PRO A 45 -15.83 7.04 1.05
N CYS A 46 -16.62 7.82 0.30
CA CYS A 46 -17.99 7.44 -0.09
C CYS A 46 -18.03 6.43 -1.24
N GLU A 47 -16.95 6.34 -2.03
CA GLU A 47 -16.80 5.37 -3.13
C GLU A 47 -15.87 4.21 -2.75
N ALA A 48 -15.26 4.25 -1.57
CA ALA A 48 -14.35 3.24 -1.05
C ALA A 48 -15.05 1.94 -0.60
N ASP A 49 -14.27 1.01 -0.07
CA ASP A 49 -14.74 -0.30 0.40
C ASP A 49 -15.66 -0.22 1.61
N PHE A 50 -16.50 -1.23 1.75
CA PHE A 50 -17.42 -1.36 2.88
C PHE A 50 -16.67 -1.72 4.16
N ILE A 51 -16.83 -0.87 5.17
CA ILE A 51 -16.39 -1.14 6.54
C ILE A 51 -17.53 -1.77 7.34
N PHE A 52 -18.74 -1.23 7.18
CA PHE A 52 -19.91 -1.68 7.92
C PHE A 52 -21.19 -1.53 7.08
N GLY A 53 -22.06 -2.55 7.17
CA GLY A 53 -23.35 -2.57 6.47
C GLY A 53 -23.32 -3.23 5.09
N PRO A 54 -24.44 -3.17 4.34
CA PRO A 54 -25.68 -2.47 4.67
C PRO A 54 -26.39 -3.05 5.90
N GLN A 55 -26.90 -2.18 6.78
CA GLN A 55 -27.74 -2.55 7.93
C GLN A 55 -29.05 -1.78 7.87
N THR A 56 -30.16 -2.48 7.61
CA THR A 56 -31.49 -1.89 7.62
C THR A 56 -32.12 -1.98 9.01
N LEU A 57 -32.54 -0.83 9.52
CA LEU A 57 -33.22 -0.68 10.81
C LEU A 57 -34.64 -0.22 10.56
N GLU A 58 -35.61 -0.95 11.09
CA GLU A 58 -37.03 -0.59 11.01
C GLU A 58 -37.50 0.09 12.30
N ARG A 59 -38.31 1.13 12.15
CA ARG A 59 -39.00 1.76 13.26
C ARG A 59 -40.18 0.89 13.71
N SER A 60 -40.01 0.19 14.84
CA SER A 60 -41.12 -0.52 15.51
C SER A 60 -42.16 0.45 16.07
N ALA A 61 -43.35 -0.04 16.46
CA ALA A 61 -44.34 0.75 17.18
C ALA A 61 -43.91 1.11 18.62
N GLY A 62 -44.50 2.15 19.21
CA GLY A 62 -44.27 2.56 20.60
C GLY A 62 -43.34 3.77 20.74
N LYS A 63 -42.63 3.89 21.88
CA LYS A 63 -41.66 4.97 22.10
C LYS A 63 -40.43 4.78 21.19
N PRO A 64 -39.72 5.85 20.81
CA PRO A 64 -38.43 5.74 20.13
C PRO A 64 -37.46 4.88 20.95
N VAL A 65 -36.73 4.00 20.27
CA VAL A 65 -35.72 3.12 20.87
C VAL A 65 -34.36 3.52 20.31
N ASN A 66 -33.34 3.59 21.17
CA ASN A 66 -31.97 3.78 20.76
C ASN A 66 -31.38 2.42 20.34
N ILE A 67 -31.10 2.25 19.05
CA ILE A 67 -30.55 1.02 18.48
C ILE A 67 -29.06 1.22 18.30
N VAL A 68 -28.24 0.38 18.93
CA VAL A 68 -26.78 0.45 18.84
C VAL A 68 -26.26 -0.70 17.99
N ARG A 69 -25.28 -0.41 17.13
CA ARG A 69 -24.48 -1.40 16.40
C ARG A 69 -23.01 -1.11 16.66
N VAL A 70 -22.24 -2.17 16.83
CA VAL A 70 -20.79 -2.11 17.07
C VAL A 70 -20.08 -2.60 15.81
N PHE A 71 -18.96 -1.98 15.49
CA PHE A 71 -18.06 -2.38 14.41
C PHE A 71 -16.62 -2.09 14.81
N ASP A 72 -15.67 -2.76 14.16
CA ASP A 72 -14.25 -2.58 14.44
C ASP A 72 -13.54 -1.96 13.23
N MET A 73 -12.68 -0.99 13.49
CA MET A 73 -11.77 -0.35 12.55
C MET A 73 -10.37 -0.96 12.74
N GLY A 74 -9.83 -1.58 11.69
CA GLY A 74 -8.48 -2.16 11.74
C GLY A 74 -7.37 -1.10 11.80
N GLU A 75 -7.64 0.06 11.24
CA GLU A 75 -6.75 1.22 11.19
C GLU A 75 -7.55 2.52 11.19
N GLU A 76 -6.87 3.64 11.43
CA GLU A 76 -7.51 4.96 11.39
C GLU A 76 -7.76 5.41 9.93
N ALA A 77 -8.94 5.96 9.66
CA ALA A 77 -9.32 6.35 8.31
C ALA A 77 -10.40 7.44 8.29
N ASP A 78 -10.44 8.21 7.21
CA ASP A 78 -11.63 8.96 6.83
C ASP A 78 -12.70 7.98 6.34
N VAL A 79 -13.90 8.08 6.91
CA VAL A 79 -15.05 7.23 6.61
C VAL A 79 -16.23 8.06 6.14
N CYS A 80 -17.05 7.48 5.27
CA CYS A 80 -18.30 8.05 4.79
C CYS A 80 -19.48 7.21 5.27
N LEU A 81 -20.33 7.81 6.11
CA LEU A 81 -21.60 7.22 6.49
C LEU A 81 -22.67 7.65 5.49
N THR A 82 -23.20 6.68 4.75
CA THR A 82 -24.39 6.83 3.90
C THR A 82 -25.61 6.27 4.61
N VAL A 83 -26.69 7.06 4.63
CA VAL A 83 -27.98 6.68 5.21
C VAL A 83 -29.06 6.78 4.14
N THR A 84 -29.62 5.63 3.75
CA THR A 84 -30.80 5.59 2.88
C THR A 84 -32.05 5.63 3.75
N ASN A 85 -32.88 6.65 3.55
CA ASN A 85 -34.09 6.90 4.33
C ASN A 85 -35.35 6.47 3.54
N ASP A 86 -36.13 5.54 4.09
CA ASP A 86 -37.48 5.21 3.61
C ASP A 86 -38.52 5.67 4.64
N ARG A 87 -39.14 6.82 4.36
CA ARG A 87 -40.28 7.39 5.10
C ARG A 87 -40.01 7.72 6.58
N VAL A 88 -38.75 7.76 7.03
CA VAL A 88 -38.42 8.26 8.36
C VAL A 88 -38.42 9.79 8.33
N ALA A 89 -39.38 10.37 9.05
CA ALA A 89 -39.57 11.83 9.11
C ALA A 89 -38.54 12.52 10.00
N SER A 90 -37.95 11.81 10.97
CA SER A 90 -36.93 12.32 11.85
C SER A 90 -36.09 11.19 12.44
N ALA A 91 -34.77 11.35 12.51
CA ALA A 91 -33.91 10.43 13.24
C ALA A 91 -32.69 11.18 13.79
N ARG A 92 -32.07 10.62 14.82
CA ARG A 92 -30.76 11.03 15.32
C ARG A 92 -29.79 9.87 15.09
N ILE A 93 -28.64 10.16 14.50
CA ILE A 93 -27.58 9.18 14.28
C ILE A 93 -26.29 9.71 14.89
N MET A 94 -25.64 8.86 15.69
CA MET A 94 -24.39 9.17 16.36
C MET A 94 -23.34 8.10 16.04
N ILE A 95 -22.08 8.50 15.92
CA ILE A 95 -20.91 7.60 15.93
C ILE A 95 -20.09 7.95 17.17
N ASP A 96 -19.83 6.97 18.04
CA ASP A 96 -19.10 7.16 19.30
C ASP A 96 -19.56 8.36 20.15
N GLU A 97 -20.88 8.49 20.30
CA GLU A 97 -21.53 9.60 21.03
C GLU A 97 -21.49 10.97 20.33
N GLU A 98 -20.79 11.11 19.20
CA GLU A 98 -20.82 12.31 18.35
C GLU A 98 -22.01 12.27 17.39
N GLU A 99 -22.84 13.31 17.40
CA GLU A 99 -23.98 13.42 16.48
C GLU A 99 -23.52 13.77 15.06
N VAL A 100 -23.71 12.82 14.14
CA VAL A 100 -23.38 12.98 12.71
C VAL A 100 -24.59 13.35 11.85
N PHE A 101 -25.80 13.01 12.32
CA PHE A 101 -27.05 13.51 11.75
C PHE A 101 -28.05 13.84 12.85
N SER A 102 -28.63 15.03 12.75
CA SER A 102 -29.65 15.56 13.63
C SER A 102 -31.06 15.22 13.14
N PRO A 103 -32.08 15.31 14.03
CA PRO A 103 -33.49 15.18 13.66
C PRO A 103 -33.96 16.00 12.46
N ASN A 104 -33.32 17.14 12.17
CA ASN A 104 -33.73 18.09 11.13
C ASN A 104 -33.14 17.76 9.75
N ASP A 105 -32.10 16.92 9.70
CA ASP A 105 -31.50 16.47 8.44
C ASP A 105 -32.42 15.47 7.72
N PHE A 106 -33.33 14.85 8.48
CA PHE A 106 -34.31 13.91 7.96
C PHE A 106 -35.59 14.62 7.50
N ASN A 107 -36.05 14.20 6.33
CA ASN A 107 -37.37 14.51 5.79
C ASN A 107 -37.79 13.30 4.94
N GLN A 108 -39.08 12.99 4.87
CA GLN A 108 -39.61 11.91 4.02
C GLN A 108 -39.24 12.06 2.53
N ASN A 109 -38.88 13.26 2.09
CA ASN A 109 -38.44 13.54 0.72
C ASN A 109 -36.90 13.54 0.55
N VAL A 110 -36.14 13.30 1.61
CA VAL A 110 -34.67 13.19 1.55
C VAL A 110 -34.32 11.70 1.59
N PRO A 111 -34.07 11.07 0.43
CA PRO A 111 -33.89 9.63 0.35
C PRO A 111 -32.51 9.17 0.80
N THR A 112 -31.51 10.06 0.76
CA THR A 112 -30.12 9.73 1.08
C THR A 112 -29.47 10.89 1.83
N LEU A 113 -28.73 10.57 2.88
CA LEU A 113 -27.86 11.47 3.62
C LEU A 113 -26.44 10.91 3.60
N GLN A 114 -25.44 11.79 3.54
CA GLN A 114 -24.02 11.42 3.56
C GLN A 114 -23.23 12.38 4.43
N VAL A 115 -22.28 11.84 5.17
CA VAL A 115 -21.36 12.61 6.02
C VAL A 115 -20.03 11.89 6.09
N THR A 116 -18.94 12.65 5.98
CA THR A 116 -17.57 12.16 6.16
C THR A 116 -17.09 12.53 7.55
N THR A 117 -16.44 11.59 8.23
CA THR A 117 -15.79 11.81 9.53
C THR A 117 -14.52 10.97 9.64
N PHE A 118 -13.64 11.28 10.59
CA PHE A 118 -12.43 10.53 10.85
C PHE A 118 -12.64 9.58 12.03
N LEU A 119 -12.30 8.30 11.87
CA LEU A 119 -12.33 7.31 12.95
C LEU A 119 -10.92 6.76 13.17
N GLY A 120 -10.56 6.60 14.45
CA GLY A 120 -9.32 5.91 14.83
C GLY A 120 -9.41 4.40 14.59
N ALA A 121 -8.32 3.68 14.86
CA ALA A 121 -8.36 2.22 14.96
C ALA A 121 -9.03 1.79 16.28
N GLY A 122 -9.77 0.69 16.27
CA GLY A 122 -10.40 0.11 17.45
C GLY A 122 -11.89 -0.19 17.29
N THR A 123 -12.58 -0.36 18.41
CA THR A 123 -14.02 -0.65 18.44
C THR A 123 -14.84 0.63 18.49
N HIS A 124 -15.80 0.74 17.58
CA HIS A 124 -16.68 1.89 17.43
C HIS A 124 -18.15 1.47 17.49
N GLN A 125 -19.03 2.43 17.72
CA GLN A 125 -20.46 2.19 17.69
C GLN A 125 -21.24 3.24 16.90
N VAL A 126 -22.23 2.79 16.15
CA VAL A 126 -23.26 3.66 15.55
C VAL A 126 -24.58 3.48 16.31
N ALA A 127 -25.10 4.59 16.82
CA ALA A 127 -26.36 4.63 17.56
C ALA A 127 -27.41 5.38 16.74
N VAL A 128 -28.58 4.75 16.57
CA VAL A 128 -29.69 5.30 15.78
C VAL A 128 -30.95 5.37 16.63
N MET A 129 -31.54 6.55 16.70
CA MET A 129 -32.83 6.79 17.33
C MET A 129 -33.79 7.38 16.31
N MET A 130 -34.76 6.58 15.85
CA MET A 130 -35.76 7.00 14.86
C MET A 130 -37.03 7.54 15.53
N ASN A 131 -37.42 8.74 15.10
CA ASN A 131 -38.63 9.44 15.50
C ASN A 131 -39.57 9.52 14.27
N GLY A 132 -40.58 8.67 14.22
CA GLY A 132 -41.46 8.62 13.07
C GLY A 132 -42.58 7.61 13.23
N GLN A 133 -43.39 7.49 12.17
CA GLN A 133 -44.42 6.47 12.09
C GLN A 133 -43.77 5.07 12.07
N PRO A 134 -44.43 4.06 12.67
CA PRO A 134 -43.98 2.68 12.57
C PRO A 134 -43.87 2.22 11.11
N GLY A 135 -42.88 1.38 10.81
CA GLY A 135 -42.64 0.81 9.48
C GLY A 135 -41.78 1.67 8.53
N GLY A 136 -41.34 2.86 8.95
CA GLY A 136 -40.26 3.57 8.28
C GLY A 136 -38.91 2.88 8.52
N THR A 137 -37.99 2.95 7.56
CA THR A 137 -36.67 2.30 7.68
C THR A 137 -35.53 3.26 7.37
N VAL A 138 -34.38 3.02 7.99
CA VAL A 138 -33.10 3.59 7.56
C VAL A 138 -32.13 2.45 7.25
N THR A 139 -31.38 2.57 6.17
CA THR A 139 -30.28 1.65 5.84
C THR A 139 -28.97 2.37 5.98
N LEU A 140 -28.10 1.86 6.86
CA LEU A 140 -26.78 2.43 7.13
C LEU A 140 -25.73 1.71 6.31
N THR A 141 -24.80 2.45 5.76
CA THR A 141 -23.57 1.94 5.13
C THR A 141 -22.42 2.84 5.53
N LEU A 142 -21.37 2.26 6.07
CA LEU A 142 -20.11 2.94 6.34
C LEU A 142 -19.08 2.41 5.35
N ARG A 143 -18.49 3.31 4.60
CA ARG A 143 -17.35 3.05 3.72
C ARG A 143 -16.17 3.87 4.21
N GLY A 144 -14.96 3.48 3.85
CA GLY A 144 -13.82 4.31 4.20
C GLY A 144 -12.57 3.98 3.44
N CYS A 145 -11.70 4.97 3.44
CA CYS A 145 -10.38 4.93 2.87
C CYS A 145 -9.45 4.12 3.78
N ILE A 146 -9.62 2.80 3.77
CA ILE A 146 -8.62 1.91 4.36
C ILE A 146 -7.40 2.04 3.45
N SER A 147 -6.30 2.56 3.97
CA SER A 147 -5.03 2.47 3.28
C SER A 147 -4.71 0.99 3.12
N GLU A 148 -4.48 0.54 1.88
CA GLU A 148 -3.85 -0.77 1.73
C GLU A 148 -2.54 -0.72 2.54
N PRO A 149 -2.24 -1.74 3.35
CA PRO A 149 -0.96 -1.78 4.04
C PRO A 149 0.13 -1.58 2.99
N PRO A 150 1.17 -0.77 3.27
CA PRO A 150 2.20 -0.51 2.29
C PRO A 150 2.73 -1.85 1.77
N PRO A 151 2.97 -1.97 0.45
CA PRO A 151 3.47 -3.22 -0.10
C PRO A 151 4.73 -3.64 0.66
N PRO A 152 4.92 -4.95 0.92
CA PRO A 152 6.13 -5.41 1.58
C PRO A 152 7.37 -4.88 0.85
N LEU A 153 8.34 -4.37 1.59
CA LEU A 153 9.57 -3.84 0.98
C LEU A 153 10.37 -4.96 0.32
N LEU A 154 10.91 -4.67 -0.85
CA LEU A 154 11.83 -5.58 -1.52
C LEU A 154 13.20 -5.54 -0.85
N CYS A 155 13.92 -6.66 -0.86
CA CYS A 155 15.23 -6.72 -0.22
C CYS A 155 16.25 -5.80 -0.90
N SER A 156 16.17 -5.62 -2.22
CA SER A 156 16.97 -4.61 -2.92
C SER A 156 16.75 -3.19 -2.39
N GLU A 157 15.50 -2.80 -2.10
CA GLU A 157 15.15 -1.48 -1.54
C GLU A 157 15.68 -1.31 -0.11
N VAL A 158 15.59 -2.36 0.71
CA VAL A 158 16.11 -2.33 2.07
C VAL A 158 17.64 -2.23 2.07
N ALA A 159 18.33 -2.99 1.21
CA ALA A 159 19.78 -2.94 1.05
C ALA A 159 20.25 -1.58 0.50
N ALA A 160 19.52 -1.03 -0.48
CA ALA A 160 19.78 0.30 -1.04
C ALA A 160 19.71 1.39 0.04
N ASN A 161 18.69 1.35 0.89
CA ASN A 161 18.55 2.29 2.00
C ASN A 161 19.69 2.17 3.03
N ASP A 162 20.15 0.96 3.35
CA ASP A 162 21.30 0.77 4.24
C ASP A 162 22.60 1.32 3.61
N CYS A 163 22.81 1.07 2.31
CA CYS A 163 23.94 1.59 1.56
C CYS A 163 23.98 3.13 1.57
N VAL A 164 22.89 3.78 1.18
CA VAL A 164 22.78 5.24 1.13
C VAL A 164 22.85 5.83 2.54
N GLY A 165 22.29 5.16 3.55
CA GLY A 165 22.37 5.56 4.95
C GLY A 165 23.81 5.62 5.49
N LYS A 166 24.73 4.82 4.92
CA LYS A 166 26.17 4.90 5.19
C LYS A 166 26.89 6.04 4.48
N GLY A 167 26.18 6.78 3.61
CA GLY A 167 26.76 7.80 2.73
C GLY A 167 27.55 7.22 1.56
N TRP A 168 27.22 6.00 1.14
CA TRP A 168 27.89 5.28 0.06
C TRP A 168 27.01 5.25 -1.21
N TYR A 169 27.61 4.83 -2.32
CA TYR A 169 26.99 4.79 -3.63
C TYR A 169 26.61 3.37 -4.03
N ILE A 170 25.38 3.22 -4.51
CA ILE A 170 24.92 1.99 -5.16
C ILE A 170 25.45 2.03 -6.59
N VAL A 171 26.35 1.10 -6.92
CA VAL A 171 26.99 1.05 -8.25
C VAL A 171 26.38 -0.01 -9.16
N ALA A 172 25.72 -1.03 -8.58
CA ALA A 172 24.94 -2.02 -9.30
C ALA A 172 23.95 -2.75 -8.38
N VAL A 173 22.88 -3.29 -8.98
CA VAL A 173 21.85 -4.09 -8.31
C VAL A 173 21.46 -5.23 -9.24
N TYR A 174 21.44 -6.46 -8.72
CA TYR A 174 21.01 -7.66 -9.42
C TYR A 174 19.90 -8.35 -8.62
N PRO A 175 18.63 -7.92 -8.79
CA PRO A 175 17.52 -8.38 -7.97
C PRO A 175 17.27 -9.89 -8.01
N ASP A 176 17.29 -10.46 -9.22
CA ASP A 176 17.04 -11.87 -9.45
C ASP A 176 18.09 -12.78 -8.79
N GLU A 177 19.33 -12.29 -8.67
CA GLU A 177 20.47 -13.02 -8.11
C GLU A 177 20.68 -12.72 -6.62
N GLY A 178 20.08 -11.64 -6.12
CA GLY A 178 20.03 -11.32 -4.70
C GLY A 178 21.21 -10.49 -4.21
N THR A 179 21.78 -9.65 -5.09
CA THR A 179 22.99 -8.87 -4.78
C THR A 179 22.85 -7.37 -5.06
N LEU A 180 23.48 -6.56 -4.20
CA LEU A 180 23.65 -5.11 -4.39
C LEU A 180 25.08 -4.70 -4.07
N TYR A 181 25.68 -3.91 -4.95
CA TYR A 181 27.04 -3.41 -4.83
C TYR A 181 27.01 -1.99 -4.29
N CYS A 182 27.56 -1.81 -3.10
CA CYS A 182 27.60 -0.56 -2.36
C CYS A 182 29.05 -0.17 -2.09
N THR A 183 29.48 0.99 -2.57
CA THR A 183 30.88 1.38 -2.52
C THR A 183 31.08 2.81 -2.02
N ALA A 184 32.25 3.08 -1.44
CA ALA A 184 32.67 4.44 -1.11
C ALA A 184 32.91 5.27 -2.39
N ASP A 185 32.98 6.59 -2.26
CA ASP A 185 33.16 7.50 -3.40
C ASP A 185 34.34 7.13 -4.31
N GLY A 186 34.14 7.26 -5.62
CA GLY A 186 35.15 6.98 -6.65
C GLY A 186 35.43 5.50 -6.94
N ARG A 187 34.60 4.58 -6.44
CA ARG A 187 34.70 3.13 -6.71
C ARG A 187 33.59 2.64 -7.64
N SER A 188 33.76 1.43 -8.17
CA SER A 188 32.77 0.72 -8.99
C SER A 188 32.66 -0.74 -8.56
N GLU A 189 31.71 -1.47 -9.15
CA GLU A 189 31.56 -2.93 -9.00
C GLU A 189 32.83 -3.70 -9.42
N ALA A 190 33.69 -3.12 -10.27
CA ALA A 190 34.94 -3.74 -10.70
C ALA A 190 36.03 -3.75 -9.60
N ASN A 191 35.82 -3.06 -8.49
CA ASN A 191 36.75 -3.01 -7.38
C ASN A 191 36.61 -4.19 -6.40
N ASN A 192 36.29 -5.37 -6.91
CA ASN A 192 36.00 -6.59 -6.14
C ASN A 192 37.20 -7.22 -5.40
N CYS A 193 38.29 -6.47 -5.20
CA CYS A 193 39.38 -6.83 -4.29
C CYS A 193 39.53 -5.83 -3.13
N ASP A 194 38.66 -4.84 -3.04
CA ASP A 194 38.63 -3.89 -1.94
C ASP A 194 38.06 -4.52 -0.66
N THR A 195 38.40 -3.92 0.48
CA THR A 195 37.93 -4.36 1.81
C THR A 195 36.62 -3.68 2.20
N TYR A 196 36.03 -4.09 3.32
CA TYR A 196 34.82 -3.49 3.91
C TYR A 196 34.84 -1.98 4.12
N SER A 197 36.02 -1.33 4.07
CA SER A 197 36.11 0.12 4.19
C SER A 197 35.71 0.86 2.91
N PHE A 198 35.65 0.16 1.77
CA PHE A 198 35.41 0.77 0.45
C PHE A 198 34.40 0.02 -0.41
N TYR A 199 34.14 -1.25 -0.12
CA TYR A 199 33.38 -2.13 -0.99
C TYR A 199 32.56 -3.14 -0.18
N ASN A 200 31.24 -3.11 -0.39
CA ASN A 200 30.26 -3.98 0.26
C ASN A 200 29.35 -4.59 -0.81
N ILE A 201 29.16 -5.91 -0.74
CA ILE A 201 28.15 -6.64 -1.50
C ILE A 201 27.09 -7.11 -0.49
N TYR A 202 25.87 -6.59 -0.63
CA TYR A 202 24.72 -6.98 0.17
C TYR A 202 24.08 -8.21 -0.45
N MET A 203 23.80 -9.22 0.36
CA MET A 203 23.19 -10.47 -0.08
C MET A 203 21.83 -10.68 0.58
N TRP A 204 20.80 -11.02 -0.19
CA TRP A 204 19.48 -11.47 0.32
C TRP A 204 19.06 -12.85 -0.20
N LYS A 205 19.90 -13.51 -1.00
CA LYS A 205 19.76 -14.90 -1.40
C LYS A 205 20.98 -15.69 -0.92
N ASP A 206 20.77 -16.92 -0.45
CA ASP A 206 21.86 -17.85 -0.14
C ASP A 206 22.53 -18.30 -1.44
N GLY A 207 23.85 -18.31 -1.47
CA GLY A 207 24.64 -18.66 -2.65
C GLY A 207 24.65 -17.59 -3.76
N ALA A 208 24.17 -16.38 -3.47
CA ALA A 208 24.20 -15.26 -4.41
C ALA A 208 25.64 -14.95 -4.88
N PRO A 209 25.86 -14.76 -6.20
CA PRO A 209 27.20 -14.68 -6.77
C PRO A 209 27.82 -13.29 -6.72
N GLU A 210 29.14 -13.21 -6.90
CA GLU A 210 29.83 -11.99 -7.31
C GLU A 210 29.89 -11.94 -8.85
N HIS A 211 29.41 -10.85 -9.45
CA HIS A 211 29.13 -10.73 -10.88
C HIS A 211 30.32 -10.28 -11.72
N PHE A 212 31.36 -9.72 -11.09
CA PHE A 212 32.52 -9.20 -11.80
C PHE A 212 33.61 -10.27 -12.00
N CYS A 213 33.42 -11.46 -11.46
CA CYS A 213 34.24 -12.63 -11.73
C CYS A 213 33.83 -13.34 -13.02
N PRO A 214 34.69 -13.33 -14.07
CA PRO A 214 34.30 -13.66 -15.45
C PRO A 214 34.19 -15.17 -15.77
N GLU A 215 33.97 -16.02 -14.79
CA GLU A 215 33.75 -17.44 -15.08
C GLU A 215 32.27 -17.69 -15.37
N ASP A 216 32.04 -18.64 -16.29
CA ASP A 216 30.81 -19.20 -16.87
C ASP A 216 29.63 -19.55 -15.93
N GLY A 217 29.47 -18.87 -14.80
CA GLY A 217 28.39 -19.08 -13.83
C GLY A 217 28.60 -20.31 -12.95
N THR A 218 29.82 -20.85 -12.86
CA THR A 218 30.10 -22.14 -12.21
C THR A 218 30.49 -22.07 -10.75
N PHE A 219 30.77 -20.89 -10.19
CA PHE A 219 31.10 -20.78 -8.77
C PHE A 219 29.83 -20.87 -7.91
N GLU A 220 29.76 -21.95 -7.12
CA GLU A 220 28.86 -22.02 -5.98
C GLU A 220 29.46 -21.20 -4.83
N TYR A 221 28.93 -20.01 -4.59
CA TYR A 221 29.36 -19.16 -3.48
C TYR A 221 28.77 -19.65 -2.16
N SER A 222 29.54 -19.54 -1.07
CA SER A 222 29.10 -19.85 0.30
C SER A 222 28.36 -18.68 0.98
N THR A 223 27.95 -17.68 0.19
CA THR A 223 27.28 -16.47 0.64
C THR A 223 25.93 -16.78 1.28
N ARG A 224 25.52 -15.94 2.24
CA ARG A 224 24.28 -16.11 2.99
C ARG A 224 23.44 -14.84 2.95
N ALA A 225 22.12 -15.01 2.86
CA ALA A 225 21.17 -13.93 3.00
C ALA A 225 21.38 -13.20 4.34
N GLY A 226 21.32 -11.87 4.31
CA GLY A 226 21.61 -10.99 5.45
C GLY A 226 23.10 -10.73 5.68
N GLY A 227 23.99 -11.34 4.89
CA GLY A 227 25.42 -11.05 4.90
C GLY A 227 25.80 -9.82 4.09
N ILE A 228 26.83 -9.11 4.56
CA ILE A 228 27.59 -8.15 3.75
C ILE A 228 28.99 -8.72 3.54
N TYR A 229 29.41 -8.81 2.29
CA TYR A 229 30.72 -9.31 1.88
C TYR A 229 31.58 -8.17 1.32
N ALA A 230 32.89 -8.25 1.48
CA ALA A 230 33.81 -7.39 0.73
C ALA A 230 34.35 -8.15 -0.50
N GLY A 231 35.37 -7.59 -1.14
CA GLY A 231 36.04 -8.25 -2.25
C GLY A 231 36.76 -9.55 -1.88
N HIS A 232 37.36 -10.17 -2.89
CA HIS A 232 38.07 -11.44 -2.82
C HIS A 232 39.38 -11.35 -2.02
N ASN A 233 39.64 -12.35 -1.18
CA ASN A 233 40.91 -12.52 -0.48
C ASN A 233 41.35 -14.01 -0.44
N PRO A 234 42.40 -14.42 -1.18
CA PRO A 234 43.24 -13.60 -2.07
C PRO A 234 42.45 -12.94 -3.21
N CYS A 235 42.98 -11.86 -3.80
CA CYS A 235 42.37 -11.13 -4.92
C CYS A 235 42.40 -11.97 -6.23
N ILE A 236 41.61 -13.04 -6.24
CA ILE A 236 41.36 -13.98 -7.34
C ILE A 236 39.91 -14.41 -7.24
N CYS A 237 39.29 -14.69 -8.39
CA CYS A 237 37.92 -15.17 -8.44
C CYS A 237 37.74 -16.53 -7.77
N GLY A 238 36.61 -16.69 -7.08
CA GLY A 238 36.22 -17.92 -6.39
C GLY A 238 35.39 -17.64 -5.13
N ASP A 239 35.08 -18.71 -4.39
CA ASP A 239 34.40 -18.64 -3.09
C ASP A 239 35.35 -18.23 -1.96
N ASN A 240 35.86 -17.00 -2.07
CA ASN A 240 36.84 -16.40 -1.15
C ASN A 240 36.53 -14.92 -0.88
N LEU A 241 35.25 -14.55 -0.95
CA LEU A 241 34.78 -13.24 -0.52
C LEU A 241 35.03 -13.05 0.98
N PHE A 242 35.53 -11.89 1.36
CA PHE A 242 35.73 -11.58 2.77
C PHE A 242 34.36 -11.43 3.45
N SER A 243 34.08 -12.27 4.45
CA SER A 243 32.84 -12.27 5.24
C SER A 243 33.11 -11.77 6.67
N GLY A 244 32.13 -11.11 7.30
CA GLY A 244 32.36 -10.42 8.57
C GLY A 244 31.36 -9.34 8.98
N LEU A 245 30.48 -8.90 8.06
CA LEU A 245 29.41 -7.95 8.37
C LEU A 245 28.04 -8.57 8.05
N THR A 246 27.01 -8.09 8.73
CA THR A 246 25.61 -8.42 8.48
C THR A 246 24.79 -7.15 8.33
N TRP A 247 23.61 -7.25 7.71
CA TRP A 247 22.64 -6.17 7.61
C TRP A 247 21.27 -6.61 8.08
N ASP A 248 20.47 -5.64 8.53
CA ASP A 248 19.09 -5.88 8.93
C ASP A 248 18.19 -5.89 7.69
N MET A 249 17.75 -7.09 7.30
CA MET A 249 16.82 -7.29 6.19
C MET A 249 15.41 -6.74 6.49
N ARG A 250 15.09 -6.37 7.74
CA ARG A 250 13.80 -5.78 8.16
C ARG A 250 12.56 -6.55 7.68
N GLY A 251 12.69 -7.87 7.52
CA GLY A 251 11.61 -8.73 7.02
C GLY A 251 11.25 -8.49 5.55
N CYS A 252 12.16 -7.93 4.75
CA CYS A 252 11.96 -7.74 3.32
C CYS A 252 11.61 -9.04 2.60
N ILE A 253 10.90 -8.91 1.49
CA ILE A 253 10.65 -10.02 0.58
C ILE A 253 11.77 -10.05 -0.47
N PRO A 254 12.40 -11.20 -0.74
CA PRO A 254 13.35 -11.32 -1.85
C PRO A 254 12.70 -10.89 -3.15
N ASP A 255 13.41 -10.07 -3.93
CA ASP A 255 13.02 -9.67 -5.29
C ASP A 255 12.76 -10.88 -6.21
#